data_AF-A0A956KIL5-F1
#
_entry.id   AF-A0A956KIL5-F1
#
_cell.length_a   1.000
_cell.length_b   1.000
_cell.length_c   1.000
_cell.angle_alpha   90.00
_cell.angle_beta   90.00
_cell.angle_gamma   90.00
#
_symmetry.space_group_name_H-M   'P 1'
#
loop_
_entity.id
_entity.type
_entity.pdbx_description
1 polymer ?
#
loop_
_entity_poly.entity_id
_entity_poly.type
_entity_poly.pdbx_seq_one_letter_code
_entity_poly.pdbx_strand_id
1 'polypeptide(L)'
;MSHEPESPSDTDLLAAWRAGDRAAGQELFARYYEAVERFFLNKAGDASVDLIQQTFLACVEGVQGYRGEGSFRSYLFSIAYRQLCRYYRDRNREPVDFASVSACALDLSLSRQMVEREELRLFMSGLRTIPLELQVVLE
;
A
#
# COMPACT_ATOMS: atom_id res chain seq x y z
N MET A 1 37.74 13.41 -9.43
CA MET A 1 36.74 12.33 -9.33
C MET A 1 35.85 12.69 -8.16
N SER A 2 34.70 13.31 -8.43
CA SER A 2 33.70 13.59 -7.41
C SER A 2 32.98 12.28 -7.14
N HIS A 3 33.19 11.69 -5.97
CA HIS A 3 32.38 10.57 -5.52
C HIS A 3 31.06 11.18 -5.06
N GLU A 4 30.04 11.14 -5.93
CA GLU A 4 28.66 11.43 -5.51
C GLU A 4 28.35 10.44 -4.38
N PRO A 5 27.98 10.90 -3.16
CA PRO A 5 27.66 10.00 -2.08
C PRO A 5 26.46 9.14 -2.52
N GLU A 6 26.60 7.83 -2.42
CA GLU A 6 25.53 6.88 -2.69
C GLU A 6 24.34 7.24 -1.78
N SER A 7 23.16 7.48 -2.37
CA SER A 7 21.98 7.85 -1.60
C SER A 7 21.69 6.78 -0.55
N PRO A 8 21.48 7.16 0.73
CA PRO A 8 21.29 6.20 1.81
C PRO A 8 20.07 5.30 1.54
N SER A 9 20.19 4.03 1.93
CA SER A 9 19.10 3.07 1.76
C SER A 9 17.91 3.43 2.65
N ASP A 10 16.71 2.95 2.30
CA ASP A 10 15.52 3.21 3.13
C ASP A 10 15.64 2.62 4.53
N THR A 11 16.39 1.52 4.68
CA THR A 11 16.67 0.89 5.96
C THR A 11 17.54 1.80 6.84
N ASP A 12 18.57 2.40 6.25
CA ASP A 12 19.47 3.31 6.97
C ASP A 12 18.76 4.60 7.38
N LEU A 13 17.97 5.17 6.46
CA LEU A 13 17.14 6.33 6.73
C LEU A 13 16.11 6.06 7.82
N LEU A 14 15.48 4.88 7.81
CA LEU A 14 14.53 4.49 8.84
C LEU A 14 15.22 4.33 10.20
N ALA A 15 16.41 3.73 10.24
CA ALA A 15 17.18 3.60 11.47
C ALA A 15 17.60 4.96 12.04
N ALA A 16 18.13 5.86 11.19
CA ALA A 16 18.49 7.22 11.57
C ALA A 16 17.28 8.02 12.06
N TRP A 17 16.16 7.90 11.35
CA TRP A 17 14.92 8.57 11.75
C TRP A 17 14.42 8.10 13.12
N ARG A 18 14.46 6.79 13.38
CA ARG A 18 14.12 6.24 14.70
C ARG A 18 15.06 6.71 15.80
N ALA A 19 16.34 6.94 15.49
CA ALA A 19 17.33 7.52 16.40
C ALA A 19 17.14 9.04 16.63
N GLY A 20 16.17 9.68 15.95
CA GLY A 20 15.82 11.09 16.14
C GLY A 20 16.22 12.01 14.99
N ASP A 21 16.82 11.47 13.92
CA ASP A 21 17.17 12.26 12.74
C ASP A 21 15.92 12.60 11.92
N ARG A 22 15.46 13.85 12.06
CA ARG A 22 14.28 14.34 11.33
C ARG A 22 14.53 14.47 9.83
N ALA A 23 15.77 14.73 9.40
CA ALA A 23 16.09 14.85 7.98
C ALA A 23 15.97 13.50 7.27
N ALA A 24 16.36 12.42 7.94
CA ALA A 24 16.20 11.07 7.42
C ALA A 24 14.71 10.70 7.21
N GLY A 25 13.83 11.11 8.13
CA GLY A 25 12.38 10.95 7.98
C GLY A 25 11.80 11.79 6.83
N GLN A 26 12.26 13.03 6.66
CA GLN A 26 11.87 13.90 5.56
C GLN A 26 12.25 13.31 4.19
N GLU A 27 13.46 12.75 4.09
CA GLU A 27 13.93 12.08 2.88
C GLU A 27 13.05 10.87 2.52
N LEU A 28 12.72 10.03 3.51
CA LEU A 28 11.76 8.94 3.29
C LEU A 28 10.40 9.46 2.83
N PHE A 29 9.91 10.57 3.41
CA PHE A 29 8.62 11.12 3.00
C PHE A 29 8.67 11.64 1.57
N ALA A 30 9.72 12.37 1.20
CA ALA A 30 9.92 12.86 -0.17
C ALA A 30 9.95 11.70 -1.19
N ARG A 31 10.65 10.60 -0.88
CA ARG A 31 10.72 9.41 -1.74
C ARG A 31 9.37 8.72 -1.97
N TYR A 32 8.51 8.72 -0.95
CA TYR A 32 7.27 7.95 -0.97
C TYR A 32 6.00 8.76 -1.18
N TYR A 33 6.07 10.10 -1.10
CA TYR A 33 4.91 10.99 -1.23
C TYR A 33 4.14 10.74 -2.53
N GLU A 34 4.82 10.78 -3.67
CA GLU A 34 4.18 10.59 -4.99
C GLU A 34 3.51 9.21 -5.11
N ALA A 35 4.11 8.17 -4.53
CA ALA A 35 3.55 6.82 -4.57
C ALA A 35 2.26 6.71 -3.72
N VAL A 36 2.23 7.37 -2.55
CA VAL A 36 1.06 7.44 -1.67
C VAL A 36 -0.02 8.32 -2.28
N GLU A 37 0.36 9.45 -2.87
CA GLU A 37 -0.55 10.34 -3.57
C GLU A 37 -1.26 9.63 -4.73
N ARG A 38 -0.51 8.98 -5.62
CA ARG A 38 -1.08 8.16 -6.71
C ARG A 38 -1.96 7.03 -6.19
N PHE A 39 -1.63 6.43 -5.05
CA PHE A 39 -2.46 5.39 -4.44
C PHE A 39 -3.84 5.92 -4.04
N PHE A 40 -3.91 7.11 -3.45
CA PHE A 40 -5.17 7.70 -3.01
C PHE A 40 -5.94 8.41 -4.11
N LEU A 41 -5.29 9.10 -5.03
CA LEU A 41 -5.96 9.77 -6.16
C LEU A 41 -6.83 8.78 -6.96
N ASN A 42 -6.30 7.58 -7.21
CA ASN A 42 -7.01 6.54 -7.94
C ASN A 42 -8.21 5.91 -7.19
N LYS A 43 -8.41 6.23 -5.91
CA LYS A 43 -9.38 5.52 -5.04
C LYS A 43 -10.33 6.47 -4.32
N ALA A 44 -9.85 7.62 -3.87
CA ALA A 44 -10.58 8.51 -2.98
C ALA A 44 -10.93 9.87 -3.58
N GLY A 45 -10.43 10.20 -4.78
CA GLY A 45 -10.72 11.48 -5.46
C GLY A 45 -10.37 12.67 -4.57
N ASP A 46 -11.35 13.52 -4.30
CA ASP A 46 -11.20 14.74 -3.48
C ASP A 46 -10.74 14.46 -2.04
N ALA A 47 -11.06 13.28 -1.49
CA ALA A 47 -10.62 12.89 -0.15
C ALA A 47 -9.15 12.43 -0.09
N SER A 48 -8.44 12.39 -1.23
CA SER A 48 -7.07 11.91 -1.31
C SER A 48 -6.11 12.73 -0.44
N VAL A 49 -6.23 14.05 -0.43
CA VAL A 49 -5.36 14.97 0.33
C VAL A 49 -5.42 14.66 1.83
N ASP A 50 -6.62 14.46 2.37
CA ASP A 50 -6.80 14.15 3.79
C ASP A 50 -6.24 12.77 4.14
N LEU A 51 -6.43 11.77 3.27
CA LEU A 51 -5.92 10.43 3.49
C LEU A 51 -4.39 10.36 3.40
N ILE A 52 -3.77 11.15 2.52
CA ILE A 52 -2.31 11.31 2.46
C ILE A 52 -1.81 11.87 3.79
N GLN A 53 -2.39 12.97 4.26
CA GLN A 53 -1.99 13.60 5.53
C GLN A 53 -2.16 12.64 6.71
N GLN A 54 -3.30 11.97 6.83
CA GLN A 54 -3.56 10.99 7.88
C GLN A 54 -2.61 9.80 7.83
N THR A 55 -2.17 9.40 6.64
CA THR A 55 -1.21 8.30 6.46
C THR A 55 0.17 8.69 6.97
N PHE A 56 0.67 9.86 6.56
CA PHE A 56 1.98 10.32 7.02
C PHE A 56 1.99 10.67 8.51
N LEU A 57 0.92 11.25 9.04
CA LEU A 57 0.79 11.50 10.48
C LEU A 57 0.85 10.19 11.28
N ALA A 58 0.05 9.20 10.90
CA ALA A 58 0.07 7.88 11.55
C ALA A 58 1.43 7.17 11.39
N CYS A 59 2.16 7.42 10.30
CA CYS A 59 3.52 6.94 10.11
C CYS A 59 4.48 7.56 11.13
N VAL A 60 4.46 8.89 11.32
CA VAL A 60 5.29 9.58 12.33
C VAL A 60 5.00 9.06 13.73
N GLU A 61 3.73 8.90 14.08
CA GLU A 61 3.30 8.42 15.40
C GLU A 61 3.68 6.95 15.64
N GLY A 62 3.65 6.13 14.59
CA GLY A 62 3.85 4.68 14.69
C GLY A 62 5.28 4.20 14.46
N VAL A 63 6.16 5.02 13.87
CA VAL A 63 7.49 4.55 13.40
C VAL A 63 8.36 3.98 14.52
N GLN A 64 8.24 4.51 15.75
CA GLN A 64 9.01 4.05 16.89
C GLN A 64 8.64 2.62 17.31
N GLY A 65 7.37 2.26 17.17
CA GLY A 65 6.84 0.92 17.46
C GLY A 65 7.01 -0.08 16.32
N TYR A 66 7.50 0.34 15.15
CA TYR A 66 7.70 -0.55 14.01
C TYR A 66 8.83 -1.56 14.29
N ARG A 67 8.50 -2.85 14.24
CA ARG A 67 9.41 -3.95 14.60
C ARG A 67 10.50 -4.23 13.55
N GLY A 68 10.54 -3.49 12.44
CA GLY A 68 11.46 -3.76 11.34
C GLY A 68 11.11 -5.04 10.57
N GLU A 69 9.92 -5.59 10.79
CA GLU A 69 9.38 -6.67 9.98
C GLU A 69 9.01 -6.06 8.63
N GLY A 70 9.99 -5.94 7.72
CA GLY A 70 9.82 -5.58 6.30
C GLY A 70 10.46 -4.29 5.82
N SER A 71 10.15 -3.93 4.59
CA SER A 71 10.54 -2.65 4.03
C SER A 71 9.67 -1.53 4.59
N PHE A 72 10.25 -0.33 4.69
CA PHE A 72 9.51 0.88 5.04
C PHE A 72 8.32 1.11 4.11
N ARG A 73 8.48 0.80 2.81
CA ARG A 73 7.39 0.82 1.83
C ARG A 73 6.19 -0.01 2.29
N SER A 74 6.40 -1.27 2.65
CA SER A 74 5.30 -2.16 3.08
C SER A 74 4.62 -1.63 4.34
N TYR A 75 5.40 -1.09 5.29
CA TYR A 75 4.86 -0.45 6.49
C TYR A 75 3.96 0.76 6.16
N LEU A 76 4.47 1.70 5.36
CA LEU A 76 3.74 2.91 4.98
C LEU A 76 2.45 2.59 4.22
N PHE A 77 2.51 1.67 3.25
CA PHE A 77 1.33 1.26 2.50
C PHE A 77 0.32 0.45 3.33
N SER A 78 0.75 -0.23 4.39
CA SER A 78 -0.16 -0.86 5.34
C SER A 78 -0.99 0.18 6.10
N ILE A 79 -0.39 1.32 6.44
CA ILE A 79 -1.10 2.45 7.04
C ILE A 79 -2.07 3.04 6.01
N ALA A 80 -1.59 3.33 4.79
CA ALA A 80 -2.41 3.92 3.73
C ALA A 80 -3.66 3.07 3.44
N TYR A 81 -3.49 1.75 3.36
CA TYR A 81 -4.58 0.81 3.16
C TYR A 81 -5.60 0.84 4.32
N ARG A 82 -5.13 0.89 5.57
CA ARG A 82 -6.02 0.99 6.74
C ARG A 82 -6.84 2.28 6.71
N GLN A 83 -6.25 3.40 6.32
CA GLN A 83 -6.98 4.68 6.18
C GLN A 83 -8.01 4.60 5.06
N LEU A 84 -7.67 4.00 3.92
CA LEU A 84 -8.62 3.78 2.84
C LEU A 84 -9.81 2.90 3.27
N CYS A 85 -9.55 1.78 3.95
CA CYS A 85 -10.61 0.92 4.46
C CYS A 85 -11.49 1.63 5.49
N ARG A 86 -10.91 2.48 6.35
CA ARG A 86 -11.66 3.32 7.29
C ARG A 86 -12.57 4.29 6.52
N TYR A 87 -12.01 5.02 5.57
CA TYR A 87 -12.75 5.95 4.71
C TYR A 87 -13.96 5.29 4.03
N TYR A 88 -13.75 4.14 3.39
CA TYR A 88 -14.87 3.42 2.77
C TYR A 88 -15.84 2.84 3.79
N ARG A 89 -15.40 2.39 4.96
CA ARG A 89 -16.33 1.90 6.00
C ARG A 89 -17.24 3.01 6.51
N ASP A 90 -16.67 4.20 6.71
CA ASP A 90 -17.41 5.37 7.19
C ASP A 90 -18.38 5.88 6.11
N ARG A 91 -17.99 5.77 4.83
CA ARG A 91 -18.84 6.08 3.67
C ARG A 91 -19.89 4.99 3.39
N ASN A 92 -19.58 3.71 3.60
CA ASN A 92 -20.46 2.56 3.38
C ASN A 92 -21.54 2.36 4.46
N ARG A 93 -21.67 3.30 5.40
CA ARG A 93 -22.93 3.49 6.14
C ARG A 93 -24.06 3.98 5.21
N GLU A 94 -23.75 4.33 3.96
CA GLU A 94 -24.64 4.32 2.80
C GLU A 94 -24.24 3.17 1.83
N PRO A 95 -25.16 2.45 1.18
CA PRO A 95 -24.84 1.15 0.55
C PRO A 95 -23.96 1.30 -0.71
N VAL A 96 -22.78 0.66 -0.76
CA VAL A 96 -21.96 0.54 -1.99
C VAL A 96 -21.39 -0.88 -2.15
N ASP A 97 -21.48 -1.39 -3.37
CA ASP A 97 -21.05 -2.70 -3.85
C ASP A 97 -19.50 -2.80 -3.98
N PHE A 98 -18.91 -3.71 -3.19
CA PHE A 98 -17.48 -3.96 -3.10
C PHE A 98 -16.89 -4.70 -4.32
N ALA A 99 -17.70 -5.13 -5.29
CA ALA A 99 -17.24 -5.80 -6.50
C ALA A 99 -16.38 -4.92 -7.43
N SER A 100 -16.35 -3.60 -7.21
CA SER A 100 -15.60 -2.63 -8.04
C SER A 100 -14.16 -2.37 -7.58
N VAL A 101 -13.72 -2.92 -6.44
CA VAL A 101 -12.33 -2.77 -5.97
C VAL A 101 -11.44 -3.76 -6.73
N SER A 102 -10.89 -3.31 -7.85
CA SER A 102 -10.01 -4.06 -8.74
C SER A 102 -8.89 -4.81 -7.99
N ALA A 103 -8.71 -6.10 -8.33
CA ALA A 103 -7.67 -7.00 -7.82
C ALA A 103 -6.23 -6.47 -7.96
N CYS A 104 -5.99 -5.45 -8.80
CA CYS A 104 -4.70 -4.75 -8.84
C CYS A 104 -4.34 -4.03 -7.52
N ALA A 105 -5.32 -3.73 -6.66
CA ALA A 105 -5.07 -3.13 -5.34
C ALA A 105 -4.47 -4.10 -4.31
N LEU A 106 -4.56 -5.42 -4.55
CA LEU A 106 -4.08 -6.46 -3.63
C LEU A 106 -2.60 -6.82 -3.86
N ASP A 107 -1.99 -6.37 -4.95
CA ASP A 107 -0.61 -6.76 -5.33
C ASP A 107 0.46 -6.23 -4.36
N LEU A 108 0.17 -5.13 -3.64
CA LEU A 108 1.11 -4.50 -2.71
C LEU A 108 1.14 -5.15 -1.31
N SER A 109 0.19 -6.05 -1.02
CA SER A 109 0.16 -6.87 0.22
C SER A 109 0.41 -8.36 -0.06
N LEU A 110 0.13 -8.84 -1.28
CA LEU A 110 0.29 -10.25 -1.63
C LEU A 110 1.75 -10.65 -1.82
N SER A 111 2.61 -9.75 -2.29
CA SER A 111 4.04 -10.04 -2.54
C SER A 111 4.80 -10.53 -1.30
N ARG A 112 4.33 -10.20 -0.09
CA ARG A 112 4.92 -10.68 1.17
C ARG A 112 4.29 -11.98 1.70
N GLN A 113 3.03 -12.25 1.34
CA GLN A 113 2.34 -13.52 1.61
C GLN A 113 2.60 -14.59 0.54
N MET A 114 3.11 -14.20 -0.64
CA MET A 114 3.36 -15.07 -1.79
C MET A 114 4.63 -15.91 -1.68
N VAL A 115 5.57 -15.54 -0.80
CA VAL A 115 6.78 -16.35 -0.55
C VAL A 115 6.49 -17.58 0.30
N GLU A 116 5.37 -17.60 1.03
CA GLU A 116 5.01 -18.70 1.92
C GLU A 116 3.97 -19.67 1.30
N ARG A 117 3.37 -19.33 0.15
CA ARG A 117 2.32 -20.14 -0.47
C ARG A 117 2.50 -20.23 -1.98
N GLU A 118 3.39 -21.13 -2.38
CA GLU A 118 3.69 -21.50 -3.78
C GLU A 118 2.45 -21.91 -4.60
N GLU A 119 1.27 -22.07 -3.97
CA GLU A 119 -0.01 -22.39 -4.62
C GLU A 119 -0.76 -21.20 -5.25
N LEU A 120 -0.45 -19.94 -4.90
CA LEU A 120 -1.28 -18.78 -5.31
C LEU A 120 -1.16 -18.40 -6.80
N ARG A 121 -0.14 -18.89 -7.50
CA ARG A 121 0.08 -18.56 -8.92
C ARG A 121 -0.95 -19.20 -9.85
N LEU A 122 -1.38 -20.42 -9.53
CA LEU A 122 -2.42 -21.14 -10.28
C LEU A 122 -3.83 -20.58 -10.01
N PHE A 123 -4.03 -20.01 -8.82
CA PHE A 123 -5.30 -19.39 -8.43
C PHE A 123 -5.56 -18.08 -9.20
N MET A 124 -4.53 -17.24 -9.38
CA MET A 124 -4.65 -15.96 -10.09
C MET A 124 -4.75 -16.10 -11.62
N SER A 125 -4.27 -17.21 -12.20
CA SER A 125 -4.53 -17.51 -13.62
C SER A 125 -5.96 -18.03 -13.86
N GLY A 126 -6.60 -18.66 -12.86
CA GLY A 126 -7.97 -19.17 -12.96
C GLY A 126 -9.04 -18.09 -12.85
N LEU A 127 -8.79 -17.01 -12.11
CA LEU A 127 -9.75 -15.90 -11.94
C LEU A 127 -9.84 -14.95 -13.15
N ARG A 128 -9.04 -15.16 -14.20
CA ARG A 128 -8.99 -14.26 -15.37
C ARG A 128 -9.71 -14.77 -16.61
N THR A 129 -10.36 -15.94 -16.56
CA THR A 129 -11.13 -16.49 -17.69
C THR A 129 -12.23 -17.43 -17.22
N ILE A 130 -13.36 -16.87 -16.76
CA ILE A 130 -14.65 -17.55 -16.86
C ILE A 130 -15.71 -16.51 -17.26
N PRO A 131 -16.10 -16.44 -18.55
CA PRO A 131 -17.36 -15.85 -18.95
C PRO A 131 -18.53 -16.73 -18.48
N LEU A 132 -19.48 -16.13 -17.77
CA LEU A 132 -20.67 -16.74 -17.15
C LEU A 132 -21.80 -17.10 -18.14
N GLU A 133 -21.48 -17.53 -19.37
CA GLU A 133 -22.50 -17.62 -20.44
C GLU A 133 -22.61 -18.98 -21.18
N LEU A 134 -21.82 -20.01 -20.88
CA LEU A 134 -21.86 -21.26 -21.66
C LEU A 134 -21.87 -22.55 -20.83
N GLN A 135 -22.83 -22.69 -19.90
CA GLN A 135 -23.17 -24.01 -19.37
C GLN A 135 -24.68 -24.22 -19.18
N VAL A 136 -25.48 -23.63 -20.06
CA VAL A 136 -26.88 -24.01 -20.24
C VAL A 136 -27.12 -24.11 -21.73
N VAL A 137 -27.81 -25.18 -22.14
CA VAL A 137 -28.33 -25.48 -23.49
C VAL A 137 -27.53 -26.51 -24.30
N LEU A 138 -27.98 -27.76 -24.10
CA LEU A 138 -28.36 -28.80 -25.06
C LEU A 138 -27.34 -29.43 -26.03
N GLU A 139 -27.44 -30.78 -25.99
CA GLU A 139 -27.04 -31.84 -26.93
C GLU A 139 -25.58 -32.33 -26.91
#